data_AF-A0A958YKM9-F1
#
_entry.id   AF-A0A958YKM9-F1
#
_cell.length_a   1.000
_cell.length_b   1.000
_cell.length_c   1.000
_cell.angle_alpha   90.00
_cell.angle_beta   90.00
_cell.angle_gamma   90.00
#
_symmetry.space_group_name_H-M   'P 1'
#
loop_
_entity.id
_entity.type
_entity.pdbx_description
1 polymer ?
#
loop_
_entity_poly.entity_id
_entity_poly.type
_entity_poly.pdbx_seq_one_letter_code
_entity_poly.pdbx_strand_id
1 'polypeptide(L)'
;CRFLRPLYHNDTIYVRLTCKQKVDRDVASAEHPSGIVKWFAEIFDADDELVALATVLTMVQKKQETFVEMTDEKIDECLSKLTSDTKPRWGIMTPQHMIEHLEYTYKIASGEIQDFEVATPEKILEKVHNSLWSYDKFPRNTQFPQLEKDTLAPLKHSDLNTAIEKFKAQREKYIVFFKENPEAKLKNLVFGELNRYESYLLERKHLNHHFEQFGLI
;
A
#
# COMPACT_ATOMS: atom_id res chain seq x y z
N CYS A 1 7.63 -30.10 -20.75
CA CYS A 1 6.95 -31.28 -20.16
C CYS A 1 7.52 -32.52 -20.83
N ARG A 2 7.78 -33.59 -20.09
CA ARG A 2 8.23 -34.88 -20.64
C ARG A 2 7.24 -35.96 -20.19
N PHE A 3 6.56 -36.58 -21.13
CA PHE A 3 5.74 -37.77 -20.89
C PHE A 3 6.65 -38.99 -20.77
N LEU A 4 6.31 -39.85 -19.82
CA LEU A 4 6.94 -41.15 -19.59
C LEU A 4 6.06 -42.28 -20.13
N ARG A 5 4.74 -42.05 -20.21
CA ARG A 5 3.72 -42.99 -20.68
C ARG A 5 2.67 -42.24 -21.54
N PRO A 6 2.00 -42.92 -22.47
CA PRO A 6 0.88 -42.33 -23.21
C PRO A 6 -0.27 -42.01 -22.25
N LEU A 7 -0.96 -40.91 -22.52
CA LEU A 7 -2.26 -40.59 -21.95
C LEU A 7 -3.26 -40.55 -23.10
N TYR A 8 -4.45 -41.09 -22.86
CA TYR A 8 -5.54 -41.15 -23.81
C TYR A 8 -6.63 -40.13 -23.47
N HIS A 9 -7.52 -39.91 -24.44
CA HIS A 9 -8.67 -39.06 -24.24
C HIS A 9 -9.56 -39.63 -23.12
N ASN A 10 -10.00 -38.76 -22.21
CA ASN A 10 -10.77 -39.08 -21.00
C ASN A 10 -10.01 -39.75 -19.84
N ASP A 11 -8.69 -39.88 -19.93
CA ASP A 11 -7.89 -40.27 -18.77
C ASP A 11 -7.97 -39.20 -17.68
N THR A 12 -8.14 -39.65 -16.43
CA THR A 12 -8.07 -38.77 -15.25
C THR A 12 -6.64 -38.73 -14.76
N ILE A 13 -6.12 -37.53 -14.54
CA ILE A 13 -4.79 -37.30 -13.98
C ILE A 13 -4.88 -36.41 -12.74
N TYR A 14 -3.90 -36.52 -11.86
CA TYR A 14 -3.66 -35.54 -10.81
C TYR A 14 -2.19 -35.11 -10.79
N VAL A 15 -1.94 -33.93 -10.20
CA VAL A 15 -0.60 -33.33 -10.18
C VAL A 15 -0.14 -33.14 -8.75
N ARG A 16 1.05 -33.64 -8.44
CA ARG A 16 1.79 -33.28 -7.23
C ARG A 16 2.80 -32.19 -7.56
N LEU A 17 2.62 -31.03 -6.94
CA LEU A 17 3.55 -29.90 -7.08
C LEU A 17 4.50 -29.86 -5.90
N THR A 18 5.80 -29.85 -6.18
CA THR A 18 6.85 -29.60 -5.19
C THR A 18 7.55 -28.29 -5.50
N CYS A 19 7.53 -27.33 -4.57
CA CYS A 19 8.36 -26.12 -4.68
C CYS A 19 9.85 -26.53 -4.59
N LYS A 20 10.61 -26.32 -5.66
CA LYS A 20 12.05 -26.62 -5.69
C LYS A 20 12.92 -25.40 -5.43
N GLN A 21 12.49 -24.23 -5.86
CA GLN A 21 13.27 -23.00 -5.72
C GLN A 21 12.35 -21.78 -5.71
N LYS A 22 12.74 -20.77 -4.91
CA LYS A 22 12.17 -19.42 -4.95
C LYS A 22 13.30 -18.46 -5.32
N VAL A 23 13.08 -17.65 -6.34
CA VAL A 23 14.04 -16.66 -6.83
C VAL A 23 13.41 -15.30 -6.70
N ASP A 24 14.12 -14.37 -6.08
CA ASP A 24 13.67 -13.00 -5.94
C ASP A 24 13.73 -12.28 -7.30
N ARG A 25 12.81 -11.36 -7.53
CA ARG A 25 12.78 -10.47 -8.69
C ARG A 25 12.60 -9.04 -8.19
N ASP A 26 13.63 -8.24 -8.39
CA ASP A 26 13.52 -6.81 -8.16
C ASP A 26 12.63 -6.19 -9.25
N VAL A 27 11.60 -5.47 -8.81
CA VAL A 27 10.71 -4.67 -9.66
C VAL A 27 10.91 -3.21 -9.29
N ALA A 28 11.38 -2.42 -10.26
CA ALA A 28 11.53 -0.97 -10.15
C ALA A 28 10.35 -0.21 -10.78
N SER A 29 9.38 -0.93 -11.35
CA SER A 29 8.14 -0.42 -11.94
C SER A 29 7.01 -0.36 -10.91
N ALA A 30 5.86 0.17 -11.33
CA ALA A 30 4.59 0.14 -10.60
C ALA A 30 4.01 -1.31 -10.53
N GLU A 31 4.75 -2.22 -9.91
CA GLU A 31 4.40 -3.63 -9.71
C GLU A 31 4.64 -4.03 -8.25
N HIS A 32 3.77 -4.88 -7.70
CA HIS A 32 4.03 -5.43 -6.36
C HIS A 32 5.28 -6.30 -6.36
N PRO A 33 6.07 -6.28 -5.26
CA PRO A 33 7.18 -7.18 -5.06
C PRO A 33 6.77 -8.62 -5.37
N SER A 34 7.49 -9.27 -6.27
CA SER A 34 7.19 -10.62 -6.76
C SER A 34 8.46 -11.44 -6.89
N GLY A 35 8.30 -12.75 -7.05
CA GLY A 35 9.40 -13.66 -7.30
C GLY A 35 8.98 -14.79 -8.22
N ILE A 36 9.95 -15.55 -8.72
CA ILE A 36 9.69 -16.74 -9.52
C ILE A 36 9.77 -17.96 -8.61
N VAL A 37 8.69 -18.75 -8.59
CA VAL A 37 8.69 -20.07 -7.94
C VAL A 37 8.83 -21.14 -9.01
N LYS A 38 9.85 -21.98 -8.84
CA LYS A 38 10.09 -23.16 -9.67
C LYS A 38 9.45 -24.37 -9.01
N TRP A 39 8.41 -24.89 -9.64
CA TRP A 39 7.72 -26.10 -9.23
C TRP A 39 8.23 -27.28 -10.04
N PHE A 40 8.45 -28.39 -9.36
CA PHE A 40 8.53 -29.69 -10.00
C PHE A 40 7.14 -30.32 -9.94
N ALA A 41 6.56 -30.56 -11.11
CA ALA A 41 5.25 -31.16 -11.28
C ALA A 41 5.43 -32.63 -11.64
N GLU A 42 4.93 -33.49 -10.78
CA GLU A 42 4.79 -34.93 -11.01
C GLU A 42 3.33 -35.19 -11.35
N ILE A 43 3.09 -35.76 -12.52
CA ILE A 43 1.74 -36.01 -13.04
C ILE A 43 1.52 -37.51 -12.97
N PHE A 44 0.42 -37.90 -12.33
CA PHE A 44 0.02 -39.28 -12.12
C PHE A 44 -1.34 -39.53 -12.78
N ASP A 45 -1.59 -40.76 -13.20
CA ASP A 45 -2.91 -41.21 -13.63
C ASP A 45 -3.77 -41.66 -12.41
N ALA A 46 -4.93 -42.25 -12.70
CA ALA A 46 -5.86 -42.73 -11.68
C ALA A 46 -5.36 -43.94 -10.88
N ASP A 47 -4.33 -44.64 -11.37
CA ASP A 47 -3.73 -45.82 -10.74
C ASP A 47 -2.43 -45.48 -9.98
N ASP A 48 -2.21 -44.19 -9.68
CA ASP A 48 -1.02 -43.63 -9.03
C ASP A 48 0.30 -43.86 -9.82
N GLU A 49 0.22 -44.12 -11.14
CA GLU A 49 1.43 -44.30 -11.96
C GLU A 49 1.95 -42.95 -12.49
N LEU A 50 3.27 -42.74 -12.39
CA LEU A 50 3.90 -41.52 -12.89
C LEU A 50 3.90 -41.49 -14.43
N VAL A 51 3.12 -40.58 -15.01
CA VAL A 51 2.94 -40.45 -16.47
C VAL A 51 3.72 -39.30 -17.08
N ALA A 52 4.03 -38.24 -16.32
CA ALA A 52 4.81 -37.12 -16.83
C ALA A 52 5.52 -36.30 -15.75
N LEU A 53 6.58 -35.61 -16.16
CA LEU A 53 7.31 -34.65 -15.36
C LEU A 53 7.37 -33.29 -16.05
N ALA A 54 7.18 -32.23 -15.27
CA ALA A 54 7.38 -30.87 -15.75
C ALA A 54 8.09 -29.99 -14.70
N THR A 55 8.77 -28.98 -15.21
CA THR A 55 9.15 -27.82 -14.40
C THR A 55 8.20 -26.69 -14.77
N VAL A 56 7.49 -26.14 -13.79
CA VAL A 56 6.60 -25.01 -13.96
C VAL A 56 7.22 -23.80 -13.28
N LEU A 57 7.34 -22.69 -14.00
CA LEU A 57 7.77 -21.41 -13.43
C LEU A 57 6.55 -20.52 -13.29
N THR A 58 6.28 -20.05 -12.08
CA THR A 58 5.18 -19.11 -11.84
C THR A 58 5.72 -17.83 -11.22
N MET A 59 5.25 -16.68 -11.70
CA MET A 59 5.41 -15.42 -10.99
C MET A 59 4.44 -15.40 -9.80
N VAL A 60 4.95 -15.13 -8.61
CA VAL A 60 4.17 -15.12 -7.37
C VAL A 60 4.43 -13.80 -6.66
N GLN A 61 3.36 -13.05 -6.38
CA GLN A 61 3.45 -11.84 -5.56
C GLN A 61 3.89 -12.20 -4.14
N LYS A 62 4.85 -11.45 -3.59
CA LYS A 62 5.27 -11.59 -2.20
C LYS A 62 4.12 -11.20 -1.27
N LYS A 63 3.97 -11.92 -0.17
CA LYS A 63 3.05 -11.51 0.89
C LYS A 63 3.58 -10.23 1.52
N GLN A 64 2.74 -9.22 1.64
CA GLN A 64 3.07 -7.99 2.36
C GLN A 64 2.96 -8.24 3.86
N GLU A 65 4.05 -8.00 4.60
CA GLU A 65 4.10 -8.18 6.06
C GLU A 65 4.61 -6.93 6.81
N THR A 66 5.03 -5.88 6.07
CA THR A 66 5.56 -4.64 6.65
C THR A 66 4.52 -3.70 7.27
N PHE A 67 3.37 -3.53 6.62
CA PHE A 67 2.32 -2.59 6.98
C PHE A 67 1.15 -3.33 7.63
N VAL A 68 0.59 -2.71 8.66
CA VAL A 68 -0.71 -3.08 9.22
C VAL A 68 -1.80 -2.61 8.26
N GLU A 69 -2.78 -3.45 7.99
CA GLU A 69 -3.93 -3.07 7.16
C GLU A 69 -4.82 -2.08 7.91
N MET A 70 -5.13 -0.95 7.27
CA MET A 70 -5.85 0.17 7.90
C MET A 70 -7.35 0.11 7.57
N THR A 71 -8.03 -0.90 8.12
CA THR A 71 -9.49 -0.96 8.10
C THR A 71 -10.10 0.12 8.98
N ASP A 72 -11.40 0.39 8.83
CA ASP A 72 -12.11 1.38 9.64
C ASP A 72 -11.99 1.05 11.13
N GLU A 73 -12.14 -0.22 11.50
CA GLU A 73 -11.99 -0.70 12.88
C GLU A 73 -10.57 -0.50 13.38
N LYS A 74 -9.55 -0.76 12.54
CA LYS A 74 -8.16 -0.60 12.94
C LYS A 74 -7.78 0.87 13.13
N ILE A 75 -8.27 1.74 12.25
CA ILE A 75 -8.07 3.19 12.37
C ILE A 75 -8.73 3.68 13.67
N ASP A 76 -9.97 3.27 13.94
CA ASP A 76 -10.69 3.64 15.15
C ASP A 76 -10.01 3.14 16.43
N GLU A 77 -9.51 1.89 16.42
CA GLU A 77 -8.72 1.33 17.51
C GLU A 77 -7.47 2.19 17.78
N CYS A 78 -6.75 2.60 16.74
CA CYS A 78 -5.55 3.43 16.87
C CYS A 78 -5.89 4.83 17.42
N LEU A 79 -6.91 5.48 16.85
CA LEU A 79 -7.33 6.83 17.25
C LEU A 79 -7.87 6.87 18.68
N SER A 80 -8.49 5.79 19.16
CA SER A 80 -8.98 5.70 20.55
C SER A 80 -7.87 5.76 21.61
N LYS A 81 -6.62 5.45 21.22
CA LYS A 81 -5.44 5.50 22.09
C LYS A 81 -4.72 6.84 22.03
N LEU A 82 -5.08 7.71 21.10
CA LEU A 82 -4.43 9.00 20.89
C LEU A 82 -5.00 10.05 21.86
N THR A 83 -4.12 10.76 22.57
CA THR A 83 -4.48 11.84 23.50
C THR A 83 -3.72 13.11 23.12
N SER A 84 -4.13 14.28 23.61
CA SER A 84 -3.42 15.55 23.37
C SER A 84 -1.98 15.54 23.86
N ASP A 85 -1.68 14.74 24.88
CA ASP A 85 -0.36 14.63 25.52
C ASP A 85 0.52 13.55 24.89
N THR A 86 0.01 12.79 23.90
CA THR A 86 0.78 11.75 23.24
C THR A 86 1.98 12.36 22.52
N LYS A 87 3.19 11.99 22.93
CA LYS A 87 4.43 12.48 22.33
C LYS A 87 4.81 11.65 21.11
N PRO A 88 5.19 12.29 19.99
CA PRO A 88 5.71 11.55 18.85
C PRO A 88 7.07 10.93 19.19
N ARG A 89 7.33 9.74 18.66
CA ARG A 89 8.62 9.04 18.71
C ARG A 89 9.68 9.71 17.83
N TRP A 90 9.27 10.45 16.80
CA TRP A 90 10.14 11.25 15.92
C TRP A 90 9.35 12.41 15.29
N GLY A 91 10.05 13.44 14.79
CA GLY A 91 9.43 14.63 14.21
C GLY A 91 8.84 15.60 15.25
N ILE A 92 8.17 16.64 14.77
CA ILE A 92 7.72 17.78 15.59
C ILE A 92 6.19 17.91 15.71
N MET A 93 5.40 17.14 14.95
CA MET A 93 3.94 17.24 14.97
C MET A 93 3.40 16.87 16.36
N THR A 94 2.44 17.66 16.84
CA THR A 94 1.58 17.24 17.96
C THR A 94 0.49 16.28 17.45
N PRO A 95 -0.24 15.57 18.32
CA PRO A 95 -1.36 14.72 17.94
C PRO A 95 -2.36 15.39 17.01
N GLN A 96 -2.76 16.63 17.33
CA GLN A 96 -3.72 17.37 16.50
C GLN A 96 -3.13 17.74 15.14
N HIS A 97 -1.87 18.19 15.08
CA HIS A 97 -1.21 18.49 13.81
C HIS A 97 -1.12 17.26 12.90
N MET A 98 -0.85 16.07 13.46
CA MET A 98 -0.81 14.82 12.69
C MET A 98 -2.18 14.48 12.08
N ILE A 99 -3.26 14.63 12.86
CA ILE A 99 -4.62 14.38 12.38
C ILE A 99 -5.05 15.38 11.31
N GLU A 100 -4.80 16.68 11.54
CA GLU A 100 -5.11 17.74 10.56
C GLU A 100 -4.29 17.61 9.28
N HIS A 101 -3.04 17.18 9.39
CA HIS A 101 -2.17 16.86 8.26
C HIS A 101 -2.77 15.73 7.41
N LEU A 102 -3.19 14.63 8.04
CA LEU A 102 -3.82 13.52 7.33
C LEU A 102 -5.16 13.94 6.70
N GLU A 103 -5.99 14.71 7.42
CA GLU A 103 -7.25 15.26 6.87
C GLU A 103 -6.97 16.09 5.61
N TYR A 104 -5.95 16.95 5.64
CA TYR A 104 -5.55 17.75 4.48
C TYR A 104 -5.20 16.86 3.28
N THR A 105 -4.49 15.75 3.49
CA THR A 105 -4.20 14.81 2.40
C THR A 105 -5.44 14.12 1.85
N TYR A 106 -6.48 13.88 2.66
CA TYR A 106 -7.76 13.37 2.16
C TYR A 106 -8.55 14.40 1.36
N LYS A 107 -8.45 15.70 1.67
CA LYS A 107 -9.05 16.76 0.82
C LYS A 107 -8.44 16.76 -0.58
N ILE A 108 -7.14 16.49 -0.67
CA ILE A 108 -6.47 16.30 -1.96
C ILE A 108 -6.97 15.03 -2.64
N ALA A 109 -6.96 13.90 -1.93
CA ALA A 109 -7.35 12.60 -2.47
C ALA A 109 -8.84 12.50 -2.87
N SER A 110 -9.72 13.32 -2.29
CA SER A 110 -11.14 13.40 -2.66
C SER A 110 -11.44 14.45 -3.74
N GLY A 111 -10.41 15.12 -4.27
CA GLY A 111 -10.55 16.13 -5.32
C GLY A 111 -11.01 17.51 -4.83
N GLU A 112 -11.19 17.74 -3.53
CA GLU A 112 -11.56 19.06 -2.98
C GLU A 112 -10.45 20.09 -3.17
N ILE A 113 -9.20 19.63 -3.18
CA ILE A 113 -8.02 20.45 -3.44
C ILE A 113 -7.27 19.81 -4.60
N GLN A 114 -7.22 20.48 -5.76
CA GLN A 114 -6.49 20.04 -6.96
C GLN A 114 -5.73 21.17 -7.67
N ASP A 115 -5.94 22.42 -7.25
CA ASP A 115 -5.25 23.59 -7.78
C ASP A 115 -3.88 23.75 -7.11
N PHE A 116 -2.94 22.89 -7.50
CA PHE A 116 -1.54 22.93 -7.08
C PHE A 116 -0.63 22.18 -8.08
N GLU A 117 0.67 22.42 -7.93
CA GLU A 117 1.72 21.73 -8.67
C GLU A 117 2.34 20.60 -7.85
N VAL A 118 2.71 19.51 -8.52
CA VAL A 118 3.40 18.37 -7.91
C VAL A 118 4.79 18.84 -7.49
N ALA A 119 5.14 18.65 -6.22
CA ALA A 119 6.39 19.14 -5.65
C ALA A 119 7.60 18.30 -6.08
N THR A 120 7.38 17.04 -6.43
CA THR A 120 8.44 16.14 -6.89
C THR A 120 8.86 16.51 -8.31
N PRO A 121 10.15 16.79 -8.56
CA PRO A 121 10.64 17.09 -9.90
C PRO A 121 10.41 15.93 -10.88
N GLU A 122 10.00 16.27 -12.11
CA GLU A 122 9.67 15.32 -13.19
C GLU A 122 10.72 14.20 -13.36
N LYS A 123 12.01 14.56 -13.29
CA LYS A 123 13.15 13.63 -13.44
C LYS A 123 13.18 12.46 -12.44
N ILE A 124 12.50 12.58 -11.30
CA ILE A 124 12.42 11.52 -10.28
C ILE A 124 10.98 11.10 -9.98
N LEU A 125 9.98 11.71 -10.64
CA LEU A 125 8.57 11.50 -10.34
C LEU A 125 8.18 10.04 -10.51
N GLU A 126 8.55 9.41 -11.62
CA GLU A 126 8.27 7.99 -11.85
C GLU A 126 8.84 7.09 -10.75
N LYS A 127 10.08 7.33 -10.34
CA LYS A 127 10.72 6.57 -9.25
C LYS A 127 9.98 6.74 -7.92
N VAL A 128 9.57 7.97 -7.61
CA VAL A 128 8.83 8.28 -6.38
C VAL A 128 7.44 7.66 -6.43
N HIS A 129 6.74 7.75 -7.55
CA HIS A 129 5.45 7.10 -7.80
C HIS A 129 5.54 5.58 -7.60
N ASN A 130 6.51 4.93 -8.25
CA ASN A 130 6.71 3.48 -8.16
C ASN A 130 7.02 3.03 -6.72
N SER A 131 7.58 3.90 -5.88
CA SER A 131 7.83 3.59 -4.47
C SER A 131 6.55 3.28 -3.67
N LEU A 132 5.36 3.68 -4.14
CA LEU A 132 4.08 3.30 -3.54
C LEU A 132 3.86 1.78 -3.55
N TRP A 133 4.38 1.10 -4.58
CA TRP A 133 4.20 -0.33 -4.80
C TRP A 133 5.13 -1.20 -3.96
N SER A 134 6.26 -0.64 -3.48
CA SER A 134 7.20 -1.39 -2.65
C SER A 134 6.64 -1.64 -1.24
N TYR A 135 7.23 -2.60 -0.52
CA TYR A 135 6.92 -2.84 0.90
C TYR A 135 7.85 -2.07 1.85
N ASP A 136 8.53 -1.03 1.35
CA ASP A 136 9.40 -0.17 2.15
C ASP A 136 8.61 0.94 2.85
N LYS A 137 8.91 1.14 4.13
CA LYS A 137 8.33 2.22 4.92
C LYS A 137 8.77 3.58 4.41
N PHE A 138 7.92 4.58 4.59
CA PHE A 138 8.33 5.95 4.34
C PHE A 138 9.50 6.35 5.26
N PRO A 139 10.50 7.07 4.71
CA PRO A 139 11.61 7.57 5.51
C PRO A 139 11.12 8.49 6.63
N ARG A 140 11.81 8.45 7.76
CA ARG A 140 11.51 9.28 8.93
C ARG A 140 12.06 10.70 8.75
N ASN A 141 11.40 11.66 9.38
CA ASN A 141 11.81 13.07 9.40
C ASN A 141 11.92 13.68 7.99
N THR A 142 11.11 13.22 7.05
CA THR A 142 10.94 13.88 5.76
C THR A 142 10.08 15.11 5.90
N GLN A 143 10.44 16.13 5.13
CA GLN A 143 9.69 17.38 5.08
C GLN A 143 8.44 17.19 4.22
N PHE A 144 7.30 17.66 4.73
CA PHE A 144 6.12 17.78 3.89
C PHE A 144 6.34 18.92 2.89
N PRO A 145 5.98 18.73 1.61
CA PRO A 145 6.06 19.82 0.64
C PRO A 145 5.31 21.07 1.12
N GLN A 146 5.78 22.26 0.76
CA GLN A 146 5.14 23.56 1.05
C GLN A 146 5.22 24.06 2.50
N LEU A 147 5.77 23.29 3.45
CA LEU A 147 6.07 23.78 4.80
C LEU A 147 7.55 24.12 4.95
N GLU A 148 7.84 25.23 5.63
CA GLU A 148 9.21 25.55 6.01
C GLU A 148 9.77 24.47 6.94
N LYS A 149 11.07 24.22 6.79
CA LYS A 149 11.75 23.21 7.59
C LYS A 149 11.57 23.50 9.08
N ASP A 150 11.22 22.45 9.84
CA ASP A 150 11.05 22.48 11.29
C ASP A 150 9.92 23.42 11.77
N THR A 151 8.94 23.72 10.91
CA THR A 151 7.74 24.50 11.25
C THR A 151 6.46 23.67 11.23
N LEU A 152 5.46 24.12 11.99
CA LEU A 152 4.11 23.58 11.97
C LEU A 152 3.14 24.62 11.41
N ALA A 153 2.21 24.16 10.58
CA ALA A 153 1.07 25.00 10.18
C ALA A 153 0.23 25.35 11.41
N PRO A 154 -0.42 26.53 11.44
CA PRO A 154 -1.41 26.83 12.46
C PRO A 154 -2.52 25.77 12.49
N LEU A 155 -2.90 25.32 13.69
CA LEU A 155 -4.03 24.44 13.90
C LEU A 155 -5.32 25.11 13.41
N LYS A 156 -6.13 24.34 12.68
CA LYS A 156 -7.39 24.79 12.08
C LYS A 156 -8.59 24.46 12.96
N HIS A 157 -8.53 23.36 13.71
CA HIS A 157 -9.62 22.96 14.59
C HIS A 157 -9.40 23.42 16.03
N SER A 158 -10.49 23.51 16.80
CA SER A 158 -10.45 23.93 18.20
C SER A 158 -9.67 22.99 19.10
N ASP A 159 -9.73 21.68 18.81
CA ASP A 159 -9.21 20.63 19.66
C ASP A 159 -9.01 19.31 18.88
N LEU A 160 -8.34 18.35 19.52
CA LEU A 160 -8.03 17.05 18.96
C LEU A 160 -9.27 16.22 18.62
N ASN A 161 -10.33 16.27 19.43
CA ASN A 161 -11.53 15.47 19.19
C ASN A 161 -12.25 15.95 17.93
N THR A 162 -12.40 17.27 17.79
CA THR A 162 -12.94 17.91 16.58
C THR A 162 -12.09 17.55 15.37
N ALA A 163 -10.75 17.58 15.49
CA ALA A 163 -9.86 17.18 14.40
C ALA A 163 -10.06 15.72 13.99
N ILE A 164 -10.22 14.79 14.94
CA ILE A 164 -10.48 13.37 14.67
C ILE A 164 -11.81 13.18 13.95
N GLU A 165 -12.87 13.87 14.37
CA GLU A 165 -14.18 13.82 13.70
C GLU A 165 -14.08 14.29 12.25
N LYS A 166 -13.39 15.42 12.00
CA LYS A 166 -13.20 15.97 10.66
C LYS A 166 -12.32 15.08 9.78
N PHE A 167 -11.27 14.49 10.34
CA PHE A 167 -10.45 13.48 9.67
C PHE A 167 -11.29 12.29 9.19
N LYS A 168 -12.14 11.72 10.05
CA LYS A 168 -13.00 10.58 9.69
C LYS A 168 -14.00 10.95 8.60
N ALA A 169 -14.67 12.10 8.76
CA ALA A 169 -15.62 12.59 7.76
C ALA A 169 -14.94 12.85 6.40
N GLN A 170 -13.71 13.36 6.39
CA GLN A 170 -12.98 13.61 5.15
C GLN A 170 -12.50 12.33 4.49
N ARG A 171 -12.08 11.33 5.27
CA ARG A 171 -11.74 10.01 4.74
C ARG A 171 -12.93 9.35 4.04
N GLU A 172 -14.13 9.45 4.61
CA GLU A 172 -15.35 8.92 3.99
C GLU A 172 -15.61 9.57 2.61
N LYS A 173 -15.43 10.88 2.49
CA LYS A 173 -15.57 11.56 1.19
C LYS A 173 -14.58 11.04 0.15
N TYR A 174 -13.33 10.78 0.55
CA TYR A 174 -12.33 10.17 -0.33
C TYR A 174 -12.77 8.77 -0.81
N ILE A 175 -13.31 7.94 0.08
CA ILE A 175 -13.83 6.60 -0.26
C ILE A 175 -15.02 6.71 -1.22
N VAL A 176 -15.99 7.59 -0.91
CA VAL A 176 -17.16 7.83 -1.75
C VAL A 176 -16.76 8.35 -3.13
N PHE A 177 -15.81 9.30 -3.20
CA PHE A 177 -15.33 9.86 -4.47
C PHE A 177 -14.86 8.76 -5.43
N PHE A 178 -13.99 7.86 -4.98
CA PHE A 178 -13.47 6.77 -5.84
C PHE A 178 -14.47 5.64 -6.06
N LYS A 179 -15.50 5.52 -5.22
CA LYS A 179 -16.63 4.61 -5.47
C LYS A 179 -17.49 5.13 -6.62
N GLU A 180 -17.73 6.43 -6.67
CA GLU A 180 -18.52 7.09 -7.73
C GLU A 180 -17.70 7.28 -9.02
N ASN A 181 -16.38 7.42 -8.90
CA ASN A 181 -15.47 7.70 -10.00
C ASN A 181 -14.32 6.67 -10.05
N PRO A 182 -14.59 5.40 -10.40
CA PRO A 182 -13.61 4.31 -10.30
C PRO A 182 -12.36 4.48 -11.18
N GLU A 183 -12.49 5.19 -12.30
CA GLU A 183 -11.40 5.44 -13.26
C GLU A 183 -10.71 6.80 -13.05
N ALA A 184 -11.10 7.55 -12.01
CA ALA A 184 -10.51 8.86 -11.76
C ALA A 184 -9.02 8.75 -11.42
N LYS A 185 -8.26 9.77 -11.86
CA LYS A 185 -6.90 10.04 -11.41
C LYS A 185 -6.85 11.47 -10.90
N LEU A 186 -6.30 11.65 -9.70
CA LEU A 186 -6.19 12.95 -9.05
C LEU A 186 -4.75 13.26 -8.71
N LYS A 187 -4.38 14.53 -8.74
CA LYS A 187 -3.05 14.97 -8.33
C LYS A 187 -2.82 14.66 -6.86
N ASN A 188 -1.60 14.26 -6.55
CA ASN A 188 -1.00 14.19 -5.23
C ASN A 188 0.25 15.10 -5.19
N LEU A 189 0.53 15.67 -4.02
CA LEU A 189 1.65 16.61 -3.82
C LEU A 189 3.03 16.02 -4.13
N VAL A 190 3.23 14.72 -3.91
CA VAL A 190 4.54 14.05 -4.00
C VAL A 190 4.56 13.00 -5.09
N PHE A 191 3.47 12.26 -5.25
CA PHE A 191 3.47 11.05 -6.06
C PHE A 191 2.88 11.25 -7.46
N GLY A 192 2.57 12.48 -7.90
CA GLY A 192 1.98 12.70 -9.22
C GLY A 192 0.48 12.41 -9.24
N GLU A 193 -0.06 11.94 -10.34
CA GLU A 193 -1.48 11.58 -10.44
C GLU A 193 -1.72 10.14 -9.96
N LEU A 194 -2.62 9.97 -9.00
CA LEU A 194 -2.93 8.68 -8.41
C LEU A 194 -4.34 8.23 -8.78
N ASN A 195 -4.45 6.97 -9.20
CA ASN A 195 -5.74 6.29 -9.30
C ASN A 195 -6.24 5.81 -7.92
N ARG A 196 -7.41 5.17 -7.88
CA ARG A 196 -8.00 4.60 -6.65
C ARG A 196 -7.04 3.66 -5.91
N TYR A 197 -6.40 2.75 -6.63
CA TYR A 197 -5.54 1.74 -6.03
C TYR A 197 -4.25 2.35 -5.48
N GLU A 198 -3.64 3.27 -6.23
CA GLU A 198 -2.43 3.97 -5.81
C GLU A 198 -2.69 4.90 -4.62
N SER A 199 -3.87 5.53 -4.57
CA SER A 199 -4.32 6.31 -3.41
C SER A 199 -4.45 5.43 -2.16
N TYR A 200 -4.97 4.21 -2.30
CA TYR A 200 -5.01 3.22 -1.21
C TYR A 200 -3.59 2.79 -0.78
N LEU A 201 -2.66 2.56 -1.71
CA LEU A 201 -1.27 2.23 -1.37
C LEU A 201 -0.61 3.36 -0.57
N LEU A 202 -0.84 4.61 -0.98
CA LEU A 202 -0.38 5.79 -0.27
C LEU A 202 -1.00 5.86 1.12
N GLU A 203 -2.33 5.76 1.25
CA GLU A 203 -3.05 5.81 2.51
C GLU A 203 -2.50 4.79 3.51
N ARG A 204 -2.34 3.53 3.08
CA ARG A 204 -1.78 2.46 3.92
C ARG A 204 -0.38 2.83 4.43
N LYS A 205 0.52 3.28 3.55
CA LYS A 205 1.88 3.67 3.95
C LYS A 205 1.87 4.90 4.87
N HIS A 206 1.02 5.87 4.57
CA HIS A 206 0.98 7.16 5.24
C HIS A 206 0.40 7.06 6.65
N LEU A 207 -0.70 6.32 6.82
CA LEU A 207 -1.26 6.00 8.12
C LEU A 207 -0.31 5.14 8.96
N ASN A 208 0.31 4.10 8.39
CA ASN A 208 1.30 3.31 9.12
C ASN A 208 2.47 4.19 9.60
N HIS A 209 2.97 5.10 8.75
CA HIS A 209 4.04 6.02 9.14
C HIS A 209 3.67 6.87 10.36
N HIS A 210 2.52 7.53 10.34
CA HIS A 210 2.12 8.42 11.43
C HIS A 210 1.62 7.65 12.66
N PHE A 211 0.99 6.50 12.50
CA PHE A 211 0.56 5.70 13.65
C PHE A 211 1.76 5.06 14.35
N GLU A 212 2.79 4.62 13.62
CA GLU A 212 4.07 4.22 14.23
C GLU A 212 4.77 5.41 14.91
N GLN A 213 4.69 6.61 14.30
CA GLN A 213 5.25 7.85 14.85
C GLN A 213 4.68 8.16 16.23
N PHE A 214 3.39 7.94 16.44
CA PHE A 214 2.72 8.18 17.73
C PHE A 214 2.59 6.91 18.58
N GLY A 215 3.16 5.79 18.15
CA GLY A 215 3.13 4.53 18.86
C GLY A 215 1.75 3.92 19.05
N LEU A 216 0.84 4.17 18.10
CA LEU A 216 -0.49 3.59 18.05
C LEU A 216 -0.49 2.18 17.47
N ILE A 217 0.58 1.86 16.71
CA ILE A 217 0.96 0.52 16.22
C ILE A 217 2.43 0.22 16.51
#